data_AF-A0A9C7G5W9-F1
#
_entry.id   AF-A0A9C7G5W9-F1
#
_cell.length_a   1.000
_cell.length_b   1.000
_cell.length_c   1.000
_cell.angle_alpha   90.00
_cell.angle_beta   90.00
_cell.angle_gamma   90.00
#
_symmetry.space_group_name_H-M   'P 1'
#
loop_
_entity.id
_entity.type
_entity.pdbx_description
1 polymer ?
#
loop_
_entity_poly.entity_id
_entity_poly.type
_entity_poly.pdbx_seq_one_letter_code
_entity_poly.pdbx_strand_id
1 'polypeptide(L)'
;MIKMIALYKHPENKEAFDKHYYEVHAPLTAKIPGLRKMEVTKVIGSPMGGEGKYYLMCEMYYDDMESFKAAMKTPEAKASGKDAMSFAGEIITLMIGEEVNE
;
A
#
# COMPACT_ATOMS: atom_id res chain seq x y z
N MET A 1 10.01 12.61 6.24
CA MET A 1 9.07 11.63 6.89
C MET A 1 9.40 10.17 6.56
N ILE A 2 8.95 9.20 7.38
CA ILE A 2 9.01 7.76 7.07
C ILE A 2 7.75 7.30 6.35
N LYS A 3 7.89 6.41 5.36
CA LYS A 3 6.76 5.79 4.67
C LYS A 3 6.92 4.29 4.47
N MET A 4 5.80 3.59 4.54
CA MET A 4 5.66 2.24 4.00
C MET A 4 5.12 2.34 2.59
N ILE A 5 5.73 1.59 1.67
CA ILE A 5 5.36 1.58 0.25
C ILE A 5 4.87 0.17 -0.09
N ALA A 6 3.66 0.06 -0.60
CA ALA A 6 3.11 -1.17 -1.16
C ALA A 6 2.95 -1.01 -2.68
N LEU A 7 3.68 -1.80 -3.44
CA LEU A 7 3.71 -1.74 -4.89
C LEU A 7 3.19 -3.06 -5.48
N TYR A 8 2.15 -2.97 -6.30
CA TYR A 8 1.42 -4.12 -6.82
C TYR A 8 1.72 -4.30 -8.30
N LYS A 9 2.10 -5.51 -8.71
CA LYS A 9 2.06 -5.93 -10.12
C LYS A 9 0.61 -6.09 -10.58
N HIS A 10 0.43 -6.31 -11.89
CA HIS A 10 -0.90 -6.59 -12.45
C HIS A 10 -1.51 -7.86 -11.85
N PRO A 11 -2.72 -7.77 -11.27
CA PRO A 11 -3.46 -8.95 -10.86
C PRO A 11 -4.03 -9.68 -12.10
N GLU A 12 -4.29 -10.98 -11.98
CA GLU A 12 -4.97 -11.74 -13.04
C GLU A 12 -6.39 -11.21 -13.30
N ASN A 13 -7.09 -10.80 -12.24
CA ASN A 13 -8.41 -10.17 -12.32
C ASN A 13 -8.39 -8.76 -11.72
N LYS A 14 -8.28 -7.75 -12.59
CA LYS A 14 -8.22 -6.32 -12.22
C LYS A 14 -9.51 -5.84 -11.53
N GLU A 15 -10.68 -6.30 -11.95
CA GLU A 15 -11.96 -5.89 -11.36
C GLU A 15 -12.13 -6.42 -9.93
N ALA A 16 -11.84 -7.71 -9.73
CA ALA A 16 -11.90 -8.32 -8.39
C ALA A 16 -10.87 -7.69 -7.45
N PHE A 17 -9.66 -7.42 -7.95
CA PHE A 17 -8.63 -6.71 -7.19
C PHE A 17 -9.09 -5.31 -6.82
N ASP A 18 -9.56 -4.50 -7.77
CA ASP A 18 -10.00 -3.13 -7.51
C ASP A 18 -11.12 -3.11 -6.47
N LYS A 19 -12.13 -3.97 -6.64
CA LYS A 19 -13.25 -4.05 -5.70
C LYS A 19 -12.76 -4.35 -4.28
N HIS A 20 -11.96 -5.40 -4.10
CA HIS A 20 -11.45 -5.76 -2.77
C HIS A 20 -10.52 -4.68 -2.22
N TYR A 21 -9.66 -4.12 -3.07
CA TYR A 21 -8.71 -3.09 -2.69
C TYR A 21 -9.41 -1.84 -2.14
N TYR A 22 -10.40 -1.31 -2.87
CA TYR A 22 -11.06 -0.06 -2.50
C TYR A 22 -12.18 -0.24 -1.46
N GLU A 23 -12.90 -1.36 -1.47
CA GLU A 23 -14.03 -1.59 -0.54
C GLU A 23 -13.59 -2.22 0.79
N VAL A 24 -12.49 -2.97 0.80
CA VAL A 24 -12.04 -3.73 1.99
C VAL A 24 -10.66 -3.28 2.44
N HIS A 25 -9.64 -3.41 1.59
CA HIS A 25 -8.25 -3.26 1.99
C HIS A 25 -7.90 -1.82 2.40
N ALA A 26 -8.17 -0.84 1.54
CA ALA A 26 -7.85 0.56 1.78
C ALA A 26 -8.57 1.13 3.03
N PRO A 27 -9.88 0.87 3.26
CA PRO A 27 -10.55 1.26 4.50
C PRO A 27 -9.98 0.59 5.76
N LEU A 28 -9.49 -0.65 5.67
CA LEU A 28 -8.80 -1.31 6.79
C LEU A 28 -7.46 -0.62 7.08
N THR A 29 -6.66 -0.35 6.05
CA THR A 29 -5.36 0.33 6.18
C THR A 29 -5.51 1.76 6.71
N ALA A 30 -6.53 2.49 6.27
CA ALA A 30 -6.79 3.85 6.72
C ALA A 30 -7.13 3.95 8.23
N LYS A 31 -7.48 2.84 8.88
CA LYS A 31 -7.78 2.79 10.32
C LYS A 31 -6.55 2.58 11.20
N ILE A 32 -5.37 2.37 10.62
CA ILE A 32 -4.15 2.09 11.38
C ILE A 32 -3.81 3.28 12.29
N PRO A 33 -3.77 3.10 13.62
CA PRO A 33 -3.35 4.15 14.54
C PRO A 33 -1.90 4.58 14.25
N GLY A 34 -1.67 5.88 14.15
CA GLY A 34 -0.36 6.49 13.84
C GLY A 34 -0.12 6.76 12.36
N LEU A 35 -1.00 6.29 11.45
CA LEU A 35 -0.97 6.66 10.04
C LEU A 35 -1.30 8.14 9.87
N ARG A 36 -0.42 8.88 9.18
CA ARG A 36 -0.60 10.33 8.94
C ARG A 36 -1.25 10.63 7.60
N LYS A 37 -0.89 9.85 6.59
CA LYS A 37 -1.37 10.03 5.22
C LYS A 37 -1.32 8.70 4.50
N MET A 38 -2.31 8.46 3.66
CA MET A 38 -2.35 7.34 2.72
C MET A 38 -2.58 7.88 1.33
N GLU A 39 -1.66 7.60 0.41
CA GLU A 39 -1.78 7.97 -1.00
C GLU A 39 -1.84 6.72 -1.85
N VAL A 40 -2.86 6.64 -2.69
CA VAL A 40 -3.07 5.52 -3.61
C VAL A 40 -2.93 6.04 -5.03
N THR A 41 -2.01 5.45 -5.77
CA THR A 41 -1.70 5.81 -7.16
C THR A 41 -1.95 4.62 -8.07
N LYS A 42 -2.95 4.74 -8.95
CA LYS A 42 -3.16 3.76 -10.03
C LYS A 42 -2.21 4.06 -11.18
N VAL A 43 -1.44 3.07 -11.61
CA VAL A 43 -0.50 3.22 -12.73
C VAL A 43 -1.26 2.99 -14.04
N ILE A 44 -1.39 4.05 -14.84
CA ILE A 44 -2.21 4.04 -16.06
C ILE A 44 -1.41 3.79 -17.36
N GLY A 45 -0.09 3.64 -17.29
CA GLY A 45 0.74 3.40 -18.46
C GLY A 45 2.23 3.58 -18.19
N SER A 46 3.02 3.45 -19.25
CA SER A 46 4.46 3.69 -19.27
C SER A 46 4.80 4.86 -20.22
N PRO A 47 5.79 5.71 -19.90
CA PRO A 47 6.30 6.71 -20.84
C PRO A 47 6.84 6.13 -22.16
N MET A 48 7.24 4.85 -22.16
CA MET A 48 7.67 4.13 -23.37
C MET A 48 6.50 3.56 -24.20
N GLY A 49 5.26 3.86 -23.81
CA GLY A 49 4.04 3.28 -24.38
C GLY A 49 3.62 1.97 -23.72
N GLY A 50 2.34 1.62 -23.85
CA GLY A 50 1.75 0.40 -23.29
C GLY A 50 1.49 0.45 -21.78
N GLU A 51 1.16 -0.70 -21.20
CA GLU A 51 0.91 -0.83 -19.77
C GLU A 51 2.21 -0.67 -18.95
N GLY A 52 2.11 -0.01 -17.80
CA GLY A 52 3.22 0.05 -16.84
C GLY A 52 3.51 -1.33 -16.25
N LYS A 53 4.72 -1.56 -15.74
CA LYS A 53 5.09 -2.82 -15.07
C LYS A 53 4.25 -3.10 -13.81
N TYR A 54 3.80 -2.03 -13.16
CA TYR A 54 3.00 -2.07 -11.95
C TYR A 54 1.60 -1.57 -12.23
N TYR A 55 0.68 -1.97 -11.38
CA TYR A 55 -0.74 -1.66 -11.50
C TYR A 55 -1.18 -0.59 -10.50
N LEU A 56 -0.69 -0.68 -9.27
CA LEU A 56 -1.08 0.21 -8.19
C LEU A 56 0.09 0.40 -7.21
N MET A 57 0.19 1.59 -6.63
CA MET A 57 1.08 1.90 -5.52
C MET A 57 0.27 2.51 -4.38
N CYS A 58 0.63 2.17 -3.14
CA CYS A 58 0.12 2.80 -1.94
C CYS A 58 1.30 3.27 -1.06
N GLU A 59 1.26 4.52 -0.64
CA GLU A 59 2.23 5.13 0.25
C GLU A 59 1.53 5.50 1.56
N MET A 60 2.07 5.00 2.67
CA MET A 60 1.53 5.17 4.02
C MET A 60 2.56 5.88 4.87
N TYR A 61 2.27 7.12 5.26
CA TYR A 61 3.21 8.02 5.93
C TYR A 61 3.07 7.96 7.44
N TYR A 62 4.21 8.03 8.12
CA TYR A 62 4.37 8.05 9.57
C TYR A 62 5.38 9.14 9.93
N ASP A 63 5.30 9.67 11.16
CA ASP A 63 6.17 10.77 11.58
C ASP A 63 7.65 10.36 11.56
N ASP A 64 7.94 9.18 12.12
CA ASP A 64 9.27 8.62 12.26
C ASP A 64 9.24 7.08 12.34
N MET A 65 10.43 6.48 12.48
CA MET A 65 10.58 5.03 12.49
C MET A 65 10.06 4.37 13.78
N GLU A 66 10.00 5.10 14.89
CA GLU A 66 9.43 4.59 16.15
C GLU A 66 7.91 4.52 16.06
N SER A 67 7.29 5.58 15.54
CA SER A 67 5.86 5.69 15.24
C SER A 67 5.42 4.63 14.25
N PHE A 68 6.19 4.39 13.18
CA PHE A 68 5.93 3.28 12.24
C PHE A 68 5.95 1.92 12.95
N LYS A 69 6.99 1.63 13.75
CA LYS A 69 7.08 0.35 14.50
C LYS A 69 5.95 0.17 15.50
N ALA A 70 5.48 1.24 16.13
CA ALA A 70 4.33 1.21 17.02
C ALA A 70 3.04 0.92 16.24
N ALA A 71 2.82 1.60 15.11
CA ALA A 71 1.68 1.38 14.23
C ALA A 71 1.60 -0.07 13.74
N MET A 72 2.72 -0.67 13.33
CA MET A 72 2.76 -2.06 12.84
C MET A 72 2.41 -3.12 13.90
N LYS A 73 2.42 -2.77 15.19
CA LYS A 73 2.03 -3.69 16.28
C LYS A 73 0.53 -3.70 16.56
N THR A 74 -0.20 -2.72 16.03
CA THR A 74 -1.65 -2.54 16.25
C THR A 74 -2.45 -3.69 15.64
N PRO A 75 -3.63 -4.03 16.20
CA PRO A 75 -4.52 -5.02 15.60
C PRO A 75 -4.97 -4.63 14.19
N GLU A 76 -5.14 -3.34 13.92
CA GLU A 76 -5.52 -2.80 12.60
C GLU A 76 -4.43 -3.06 11.55
N ALA A 77 -3.16 -2.80 11.88
CA ALA A 77 -2.05 -3.07 10.96
C ALA A 77 -1.90 -4.58 10.68
N LYS A 78 -2.09 -5.43 11.69
CA LYS A 78 -2.09 -6.89 11.51
C LYS A 78 -3.24 -7.36 10.63
N ALA A 79 -4.43 -6.76 10.79
CA ALA A 79 -5.58 -7.07 9.96
C ALA A 79 -5.35 -6.66 8.50
N SER A 80 -4.85 -5.44 8.26
CA SER A 80 -4.48 -4.95 6.92
C SER A 80 -3.41 -5.83 6.28
N GLY A 81 -2.35 -6.19 7.00
CA GLY A 81 -1.29 -7.06 6.49
C GLY A 81 -1.78 -8.48 6.15
N LYS A 82 -2.63 -9.06 7.00
CA LYS A 82 -3.25 -10.37 6.72
C LYS A 82 -4.14 -10.32 5.48
N ASP A 83 -4.94 -9.27 5.35
CA ASP A 83 -5.79 -9.05 4.19
C ASP A 83 -4.95 -8.89 2.91
N ALA A 84 -3.94 -8.01 2.90
CA ALA A 84 -3.02 -7.82 1.78
C ALA A 84 -2.41 -9.13 1.27
N MET A 85 -1.91 -9.97 2.18
CA MET A 85 -1.32 -11.25 1.81
C MET A 85 -2.34 -12.23 1.21
N SER A 86 -3.61 -12.12 1.58
CA SER A 86 -4.68 -13.03 1.12
C SER A 86 -5.11 -12.78 -0.32
N PHE A 87 -5.19 -11.52 -0.78
CA PHE A 87 -5.63 -11.18 -2.13
C PHE A 87 -4.49 -10.78 -3.08
N ALA A 88 -3.34 -10.37 -2.55
CA ALA A 88 -2.26 -9.79 -3.34
C ALA A 88 -0.86 -10.32 -2.99
N GLY A 89 -0.74 -11.37 -2.17
CA GLY A 89 0.54 -11.86 -1.64
C GLY A 89 1.62 -12.15 -2.70
N GLU A 90 1.25 -12.64 -3.88
CA GLU A 90 2.20 -12.96 -4.97
C GLU A 90 2.61 -11.75 -5.82
N ILE A 91 1.84 -10.65 -5.74
CA ILE A 91 2.00 -9.47 -6.60
C ILE A 91 2.41 -8.21 -5.84
N ILE A 92 2.34 -8.22 -4.51
CA ILE A 92 2.72 -7.10 -3.64
C ILE A 92 4.22 -7.12 -3.34
N THR A 93 4.83 -5.94 -3.38
CA THR A 93 6.17 -5.68 -2.84
C THR A 93 6.06 -4.62 -1.76
N LEU A 94 6.60 -4.89 -0.58
CA LEU A 94 6.58 -3.97 0.55
C LEU A 94 7.98 -3.42 0.80
N MET A 95 8.07 -2.10 0.99
CA MET A 95 9.31 -1.40 1.28
C MET A 95 9.08 -0.36 2.37
N ILE A 96 10.14 0.02 3.07
CA ILE A 96 10.17 1.18 3.95
C ILE A 96 11.08 2.22 3.27
N GLY A 97 10.59 3.44 3.16
CA GLY A 97 11.32 4.56 2.58
C GLY A 97 11.39 5.72 3.56
N GLU A 98 12.42 6.53 3.40
CA GLU A 98 12.55 7.85 4.01
C GLU A 98 12.43 8.89 2.90
N GLU A 99 11.57 9.88 3.10
CA GLU A 99 11.44 11.00 2.17
C GLU A 99 12.57 11.99 2.44
N VAL A 100 13.41 12.23 1.42
CA VAL A 100 14.67 13.01 1.54
C VAL A 100 14.56 14.45 1.09
N ASN A 101 13.45 14.83 0.46
CA ASN A 101 13.19 16.17 -0.04
C ASN A 101 11.90 16.66 0.63
N GLU A 102 12.03 17.34 1.77
CA GLU A 102 11.00 18.25 2.29
C GLU A 102 11.24 19.67 1.75
#